data_AF-A0A1I2FWA3-F1
#
_entry.id   AF-A0A1I2FWA3-F1
#
_cell.length_a   1.000
_cell.length_b   1.000
_cell.length_c   1.000
_cell.angle_alpha   90.00
_cell.angle_beta   90.00
_cell.angle_gamma   90.00
#
_symmetry.space_group_name_H-M   'P 1'
#
loop_
_entity.id
_entity.type
_entity.pdbx_description
1 polymer ?
#
loop_
_entity_poly.entity_id
_entity_poly.type
_entity_poly.pdbx_seq_one_letter_code
_entity_poly.pdbx_strand_id
1 'polypeptide(L)'
;MQTQTQIPVAQIGEHVGIELGTKLVKDYFDAYPEQAYGHVIGRAIMDKILAQPGCEGIIIYPALDESGKRTLVYAGIDAKGKAIVKIPIVNTDGVIRFEDAIVADRAVPSGDEDGGGEGVEDTAITTAW
;
A
#
# COMPACT_ATOMS: atom_id res chain seq x y z
N MET A 1 -2.60 3.19 -35.80
CA MET A 1 -2.85 3.40 -34.36
C MET A 1 -2.75 2.03 -33.71
N GLN A 2 -1.70 1.78 -32.92
CA GLN A 2 -1.56 0.51 -32.20
C GLN A 2 -2.42 0.60 -30.94
N THR A 3 -3.49 -0.19 -30.88
CA THR A 3 -4.29 -0.35 -29.67
C THR A 3 -3.49 -1.24 -28.73
N GLN A 4 -2.68 -0.64 -27.86
CA GLN A 4 -2.03 -1.38 -26.77
C GLN A 4 -3.15 -1.91 -25.87
N THR A 5 -3.36 -3.22 -25.84
CA THR A 5 -4.28 -3.87 -24.91
C THR A 5 -3.73 -3.67 -23.51
N GLN A 6 -4.16 -2.59 -22.85
CA GLN A 6 -3.82 -2.32 -21.45
C GLN A 6 -4.54 -3.36 -20.58
N ILE A 7 -3.80 -4.05 -19.72
CA ILE A 7 -4.39 -4.94 -18.72
C ILE A 7 -5.30 -4.08 -17.84
N PRO A 8 -6.59 -4.45 -17.64
CA PRO A 8 -7.47 -3.73 -16.75
C PRO A 8 -6.88 -3.65 -15.35
N VAL A 9 -6.96 -2.49 -14.70
CA VAL A 9 -6.35 -2.26 -13.37
C VAL A 9 -6.81 -3.31 -12.35
N ALA A 10 -8.10 -3.67 -12.37
CA ALA A 10 -8.68 -4.71 -11.52
C ALA A 10 -8.10 -6.12 -11.71
N GLN A 11 -7.35 -6.36 -12.79
CA GLN A 11 -6.73 -7.65 -13.11
C GLN A 11 -5.20 -7.62 -12.92
N ILE A 12 -4.67 -6.54 -12.37
CA ILE A 12 -3.23 -6.44 -12.06
C ILE A 12 -2.95 -7.20 -10.75
N GLY A 13 -1.99 -8.11 -10.81
CA GLY A 13 -1.54 -8.92 -9.67
C GLY A 13 -1.82 -10.40 -9.88
N GLU A 14 -1.05 -11.24 -9.19
CA GLU A 14 -1.18 -12.70 -9.24
C GLU A 14 -0.88 -13.28 -7.86
N HIS A 15 -1.53 -14.40 -7.52
CA HIS A 15 -1.17 -15.18 -6.36
C HIS A 15 0.11 -15.98 -6.62
N VAL A 16 1.23 -15.53 -6.07
CA VAL A 16 2.56 -16.14 -6.30
C VAL A 16 2.86 -17.36 -5.41
N GLY A 17 2.08 -17.61 -4.36
CA GLY A 17 2.35 -18.67 -3.38
C GLY A 17 3.43 -18.30 -2.36
N ILE A 18 3.51 -19.08 -1.28
CA ILE A 18 4.39 -18.79 -0.13
C ILE A 18 5.86 -19.00 -0.50
N GLU A 19 6.19 -20.10 -1.19
CA GLU A 19 7.57 -20.47 -1.48
C GLU A 19 8.26 -19.46 -2.39
N LEU A 20 7.57 -19.04 -3.46
CA LEU A 20 8.07 -18.00 -4.36
C LEU A 20 8.08 -16.64 -3.67
N GLY A 21 7.04 -16.32 -2.88
CA GLY A 21 6.97 -15.09 -2.10
C GLY A 21 8.17 -14.92 -1.15
N THR A 22 8.47 -15.93 -0.34
CA THR A 22 9.62 -15.93 0.58
C THR A 22 10.93 -15.76 -0.18
N LYS A 23 11.10 -16.47 -1.29
CA LYS A 23 12.31 -16.33 -2.11
C LYS A 23 12.49 -14.91 -2.62
N LEU A 24 11.43 -14.29 -3.15
CA LEU A 24 11.48 -12.93 -3.68
C LEU A 24 11.85 -11.90 -2.61
N VAL A 25 11.28 -12.03 -1.41
CA VAL A 25 11.60 -11.15 -0.27
C VAL A 25 13.06 -11.35 0.15
N LYS A 26 13.49 -12.61 0.33
CA LYS A 26 14.87 -12.93 0.73
C LYS A 26 15.89 -12.42 -0.28
N ASP A 27 15.68 -12.67 -1.57
CA ASP A 27 16.58 -12.23 -2.63
C ASP A 27 16.72 -10.69 -2.65
N TYR A 28 15.64 -9.96 -2.35
CA TYR A 28 15.67 -8.49 -2.23
C TYR A 28 16.41 -8.03 -0.96
N PHE A 29 16.15 -8.65 0.19
CA PHE A 29 16.80 -8.30 1.45
C PHE A 29 18.31 -8.61 1.45
N ASP A 30 18.72 -9.71 0.82
CA ASP A 30 20.14 -10.05 0.63
C ASP A 30 20.85 -9.03 -0.28
N ALA A 31 20.16 -8.49 -1.28
CA ALA A 31 20.71 -7.52 -2.23
C ALA A 31 20.74 -6.08 -1.68
N TYR A 32 19.78 -5.71 -0.83
CA TYR A 32 19.60 -4.36 -0.27
C TYR A 32 19.36 -4.41 1.24
N PRO A 33 20.37 -4.79 2.04
CA PRO A 33 20.23 -5.01 3.47
C PRO A 33 19.79 -3.74 4.23
N GLU A 34 20.14 -2.55 3.73
CA GLU A 34 19.69 -1.27 4.31
C GLU A 34 18.22 -0.92 4.02
N GLN A 35 17.56 -1.73 3.18
CA GLN A 35 16.15 -1.60 2.79
C GLN A 35 15.35 -2.86 3.16
N ALA A 36 15.91 -3.73 3.99
CA ALA A 36 15.32 -5.00 4.41
C ALA A 36 14.27 -4.80 5.52
N TYR A 37 13.17 -4.13 5.17
CA TYR A 37 12.04 -3.90 6.09
C TYR A 37 10.70 -3.96 5.34
N GLY A 38 9.65 -4.34 6.07
CA GLY A 38 8.28 -4.34 5.60
C GLY A 38 7.47 -3.20 6.21
N HIS A 39 6.29 -2.97 5.66
CA HIS A 39 5.33 -1.99 6.16
C HIS A 39 4.02 -2.67 6.52
N VAL A 40 3.54 -2.43 7.73
CA VAL A 40 2.24 -2.93 8.19
C VAL A 40 1.16 -1.90 7.87
N ILE A 41 0.21 -2.30 7.03
CA ILE A 41 -0.97 -1.49 6.71
C ILE A 41 -2.21 -2.16 7.31
N GLY A 42 -2.96 -1.41 8.10
CA GLY A 42 -4.17 -1.91 8.74
C GLY A 42 -5.26 -2.25 7.72
N ARG A 43 -5.94 -3.38 7.90
CA ARG A 43 -7.08 -3.77 7.06
C ARG A 43 -8.14 -2.67 6.96
N ALA A 44 -8.46 -2.00 8.07
CA ALA A 44 -9.53 -1.02 8.12
C ALA A 44 -9.32 0.17 7.18
N ILE A 45 -8.08 0.59 6.93
CA ILE A 45 -7.81 1.69 5.99
C ILE A 45 -7.81 1.20 4.54
N MET A 46 -7.33 -0.03 4.29
CA MET A 46 -7.42 -0.66 2.98
C MET A 46 -8.88 -0.83 2.55
N ASP A 47 -9.73 -1.37 3.43
CA ASP A 47 -11.15 -1.58 3.15
C ASP A 47 -11.84 -0.24 2.82
N LYS A 48 -11.48 0.84 3.52
CA LYS A 48 -12.00 2.19 3.24
C LYS A 48 -11.55 2.73 1.88
N ILE A 49 -10.28 2.51 1.51
CA ILE A 49 -9.75 2.95 0.21
C ILE A 49 -10.42 2.20 -0.94
N LEU A 50 -10.59 0.88 -0.79
CA LEU A 50 -11.24 0.01 -1.76
C LEU A 50 -12.74 0.29 -1.89
N ALA A 51 -13.38 0.76 -0.82
CA ALA A 51 -14.80 1.16 -0.84
C ALA A 51 -15.06 2.49 -1.56
N GLN A 52 -14.02 3.23 -1.98
CA GLN A 52 -14.21 4.49 -2.70
C GLN A 52 -14.82 4.25 -4.09
N PRO A 53 -15.81 5.07 -4.52
CA PRO A 53 -16.44 4.90 -5.82
C PRO A 53 -15.42 4.97 -6.97
N GLY A 54 -15.47 3.97 -7.85
CA GLY A 54 -14.57 3.88 -9.00
C GLY A 54 -13.16 3.42 -8.68
N CYS A 55 -12.88 2.97 -7.45
CA CYS A 55 -11.62 2.34 -7.08
C CYS A 55 -11.52 0.93 -7.69
N GLU A 56 -10.49 0.71 -8.49
CA GLU A 56 -10.19 -0.55 -9.17
C GLU A 56 -8.89 -1.19 -8.66
N GLY A 57 -8.15 -0.50 -7.79
CA GLY A 57 -6.90 -0.97 -7.23
C GLY A 57 -6.27 0.03 -6.26
N ILE A 58 -5.09 -0.31 -5.75
CA ILE A 58 -4.31 0.54 -4.84
C ILE A 58 -2.95 0.80 -5.48
N ILE A 59 -2.49 2.05 -5.40
CA ILE A 59 -1.10 2.41 -5.69
C ILE A 59 -0.39 2.79 -4.40
N ILE A 60 0.86 2.37 -4.28
CA ILE A 60 1.73 2.64 -3.13
C ILE A 60 2.97 3.35 -3.65
N TYR A 61 3.27 4.52 -3.08
CA TYR A 61 4.44 5.33 -3.42
C TYR A 61 5.42 5.36 -2.24
N PRO A 62 6.72 5.14 -2.47
CA PRO A 62 7.75 5.56 -1.54
C PRO A 62 7.67 7.07 -1.30
N ALA A 63 7.68 7.49 -0.04
CA ALA A 63 7.53 8.88 0.37
C ALA A 63 8.47 9.23 1.53
N LEU A 64 8.50 10.50 1.90
CA LEU A 64 9.18 10.99 3.10
C LEU A 64 8.11 11.66 3.99
N ASP A 65 8.19 11.41 5.28
CA ASP A 65 7.37 12.09 6.28
C ASP A 65 7.86 13.52 6.54
N GLU A 66 7.19 14.25 7.42
CA GLU A 66 7.54 15.63 7.75
C GLU A 66 8.92 15.78 8.41
N SER A 67 9.48 14.69 8.93
CA SER A 67 10.82 14.63 9.53
C SER A 67 11.89 14.17 8.54
N GLY A 68 11.53 13.87 7.29
CA GLY A 68 12.42 13.33 6.27
C GLY A 68 12.71 11.83 6.43
N LYS A 69 11.99 11.12 7.32
CA LYS A 69 12.08 9.66 7.44
C LYS A 69 11.27 9.02 6.31
N ARG A 70 11.77 7.91 5.77
CA ARG A 70 11.09 7.15 4.72
C ARG A 70 9.75 6.62 5.23
N THR A 71 8.71 6.81 4.43
CA THR A 71 7.35 6.28 4.66
C THR A 71 6.74 5.84 3.33
N LEU A 72 5.49 5.39 3.36
CA LEU A 72 4.70 5.06 2.18
C LEU A 72 3.42 5.86 2.16
N VAL A 73 3.08 6.39 0.99
CA VAL A 73 1.76 6.97 0.74
C VAL A 73 0.99 6.04 -0.19
N TYR A 74 -0.23 5.68 0.19
CA TYR A 74 -1.08 4.79 -0.61
C TYR A 74 -2.48 5.38 -0.83
N ALA A 75 -3.01 5.14 -2.04
CA ALA A 75 -4.29 5.68 -2.50
C ALA A 75 -4.99 4.73 -3.47
N GLY A 76 -6.31 4.86 -3.58
CA GLY A 76 -7.10 4.13 -4.58
C GLY A 76 -6.83 4.67 -5.99
N ILE A 77 -6.86 3.81 -6.99
CA ILE A 77 -6.73 4.18 -8.41
C ILE A 77 -7.98 3.78 -9.20
N ASP A 78 -8.31 4.57 -10.22
CA ASP A 78 -9.43 4.28 -11.12
C ASP A 78 -9.06 3.28 -12.23
N ALA A 79 -10.03 2.92 -13.07
CA ALA A 79 -9.84 2.02 -14.21
C ALA A 79 -8.80 2.48 -15.24
N LYS A 80 -8.42 3.77 -15.20
CA LYS A 80 -7.39 4.37 -16.07
C LYS A 80 -6.02 4.40 -15.37
N GLY A 81 -5.93 3.89 -14.14
CA GLY A 81 -4.73 3.90 -13.31
C GLY A 81 -4.44 5.26 -12.69
N LYS A 82 -5.42 6.17 -12.65
CA LYS A 82 -5.23 7.49 -12.04
C LYS A 82 -5.62 7.45 -10.57
N ALA A 83 -4.77 8.01 -9.71
CA ALA A 83 -5.05 8.17 -8.29
C ALA A 83 -6.35 8.96 -8.06
N ILE A 84 -7.24 8.36 -7.27
CA ILE A 84 -8.48 8.98 -6.81
C ILE A 84 -8.09 9.88 -5.65
N VAL A 85 -8.00 11.18 -5.92
CA VAL A 85 -7.72 12.23 -4.92
C VAL A 85 -8.97 13.01 -4.52
N LYS A 86 -10.04 12.93 -5.33
CA LYS A 86 -11.34 13.56 -5.08
C LYS A 86 -12.48 12.67 -5.59
N ILE A 87 -13.55 12.59 -4.82
CA ILE A 87 -14.74 11.79 -5.12
C ILE A 87 -15.89 12.72 -5.48
N PRO A 88 -16.48 12.63 -6.70
CA PRO A 88 -17.69 13.36 -7.03
C PRO A 88 -18.91 12.73 -6.35
N ILE A 89 -19.63 13.51 -5.54
CA ILE A 89 -20.87 13.14 -4.88
C ILE A 89 -22.02 13.89 -5.55
N VAL A 90 -22.98 13.14 -6.09
CA VAL A 90 -24.23 13.68 -6.62
C VAL A 90 -25.25 13.68 -5.49
N ASN A 91 -25.65 14.87 -5.05
CA ASN A 91 -26.73 15.01 -4.07
C ASN A 91 -28.10 14.97 -4.77
N THR A 92 -29.16 14.72 -4.01
CA THR A 92 -30.54 14.65 -4.52
C THR A 92 -31.06 15.99 -5.07
N ASP A 93 -30.32 17.08 -4.88
CA ASP A 93 -30.57 18.40 -5.46
C ASP A 93 -29.96 18.57 -6.87
N GLY A 94 -29.29 17.55 -7.41
CA GLY A 94 -28.64 17.59 -8.72
C GLY A 94 -27.30 18.33 -8.74
N VAL A 95 -26.78 18.76 -7.58
CA VAL A 95 -25.49 19.44 -7.47
C VAL A 95 -24.38 18.42 -7.22
N ILE A 96 -23.33 18.48 -8.05
CA ILE A 96 -22.10 17.69 -7.87
C ILE A 96 -21.20 18.42 -6.88
N ARG A 97 -20.87 17.75 -5.78
CA ARG A 97 -19.81 18.18 -4.84
C ARG A 97 -18.62 17.23 -4.94
N PHE A 98 -17.45 17.68 -4.51
CA PHE A 98 -16.25 16.85 -4.44
C PHE A 98 -15.82 16.72 -2.98
N GLU A 99 -15.71 15.50 -2.49
CA GLU A 99 -15.07 15.19 -1.22
C GLU A 99 -13.64 14.71 -1.46
N ASP A 100 -12.75 14.98 -0.49
CA ASP A 100 -11.37 14.50 -0.58
C ASP A 100 -11.34 12.99 -0.42
N ALA A 101 -10.59 12.33 -1.31
CA ALA A 101 -10.40 10.90 -1.27
C ALA A 101 -9.44 10.51 -0.15
N ILE A 102 -9.50 9.24 0.25
CA ILE A 102 -8.62 8.70 1.28
C ILE A 102 -7.24 8.46 0.67
N VAL A 103 -6.29 9.29 1.12
CA VAL A 103 -4.85 9.09 0.96
C VAL A 103 -4.30 8.79 2.35
N ALA A 104 -3.62 7.67 2.49
CA ALA A 104 -3.16 7.19 3.79
C ALA A 104 -1.63 7.03 3.84
N ASP A 105 -1.12 7.20 5.04
CA ASP A 105 0.29 7.19 5.43
C ASP A 105 0.38 6.61 6.87
N ARG A 106 1.60 6.40 7.39
CA ARG A 106 1.92 5.80 8.71
C ARG A 106 1.80 4.28 8.77
N ALA A 107 2.28 3.60 7.72
CA ALA A 107 2.49 2.17 7.81
C ALA A 107 3.66 1.88 8.76
N VAL A 108 3.43 1.08 9.81
CA VAL A 108 4.44 0.81 10.83
C VAL A 108 5.57 -0.01 10.20
N PRO A 109 6.84 0.43 10.27
CA PRO A 109 7.95 -0.37 9.81
C PRO A 109 8.04 -1.64 10.67
N SER A 110 8.08 -2.80 10.03
CA SER A 110 8.34 -4.05 10.73
C SER A 110 9.83 -4.10 11.10
N GLY A 111 10.20 -3.62 12.28
CA GLY A 111 11.58 -3.76 12.78
C GLY A 111 12.17 -2.63 13.62
N ASP A 112 11.48 -1.50 13.86
CA ASP A 112 12.03 -0.43 14.72
C ASP A 112 11.55 -0.58 16.18
N GLU A 113 12.38 -1.22 17.01
CA GLU A 113 12.31 -1.12 18.47
C GLU A 113 12.72 0.29 18.91
N ASP A 114 11.75 1.14 19.23
CA ASP A 114 11.99 2.33 20.06
C ASP A 114 10.87 2.41 21.12
N GLY A 115 11.02 1.54 22.12
CA GLY A 115 10.16 1.49 23.29
C GLY A 115 10.79 0.60 24.34
N GLY A 116 11.55 1.18 25.26
CA GLY A 116 12.17 0.47 26.38
C GLY A 116 11.18 -0.44 27.11
N GLY A 117 11.38 -1.74 26.96
CA GLY A 117 10.67 -2.82 27.64
C GLY A 117 11.59 -4.03 27.64
N GLU A 118 11.76 -4.63 28.82
CA GLU A 118 12.71 -5.71 29.12
C GLU A 118 12.67 -6.85 28.11
N GLY A 119 13.85 -7.42 27.87
CA GLY A 119 14.13 -8.40 26.84
C GLY A 119 13.12 -9.55 26.77
N VAL A 120 12.61 -9.75 25.56
CA VAL A 120 12.03 -11.03 25.14
C VAL A 120 12.89 -11.52 23.99
N GLU A 121 13.53 -12.66 24.22
CA GLU A 121 14.49 -13.27 23.32
C GLU A 121 13.94 -13.46 21.90
N ASP A 122 14.71 -12.89 20.97
CA ASP A 122 14.81 -13.15 19.54
C ASP A 122 14.42 -14.59 19.11
N THR A 123 13.14 -14.82 18.81
CA THR A 123 12.69 -16.09 18.19
C THR A 123 11.51 -15.98 17.22
N ALA A 124 10.93 -14.80 16.97
CA ALA A 124 9.67 -14.73 16.19
C ALA A 124 9.79 -14.27 14.73
N ILE A 125 10.89 -13.62 14.32
CA ILE A 125 10.98 -13.06 12.95
C ILE A 125 11.43 -14.12 11.93
N THR A 126 12.11 -15.19 12.37
CA THR A 126 12.67 -16.21 11.47
C THR A 126 11.73 -17.37 11.14
N THR A 127 10.50 -17.41 11.68
CA THR A 127 9.58 -18.54 11.43
C THR A 127 8.56 -18.28 10.31
N ALA A 128 8.60 -17.12 9.66
CA ALA A 128 7.75 -16.85 8.49
C ALA A 128 8.35 -15.94 7.41
N TRP A 129 9.57 -15.42 7.57
CA TRP A 129 10.25 -14.59 6.58
C TRP A 129 11.74 -14.93 6.50
#